data_AF-A0A4U1C5P9-F1
#
_entry.id   AF-A0A4U1C5P9-F1
#
_cell.length_a   1.000
_cell.length_b   1.000
_cell.length_c   1.000
_cell.angle_alpha   90.00
_cell.angle_beta   90.00
_cell.angle_gamma   90.00
#
_symmetry.space_group_name_H-M   'P 1'
#
loop_
_entity.id
_entity.type
_entity.pdbx_description
1 polymer ?
#
loop_
_entity_poly.entity_id
_entity_poly.type
_entity_poly.pdbx_seq_one_letter_code
_entity_poly.pdbx_strand_id
1 'polypeptide(L)'
;MMGIKGFKNLRWLMFIFSFALLFACAGDKKVETKITYQSKIFTEQYLIDYLNGNPDLNNEDSLKFAEALDKFQYDIKGLSNNPDFLVNFPLQATNIRDTVMGTQNFKMATFEAFTDPLRDKNSLLNRIKLRVNGIFQFPDQAYGLALGGKYYLKAMIYKQGKRKDVNFYKKEGGSVYNLGVYPMAVKALKPIISNQQMASLKK
;
A
#
# COMPACT_ATOMS: atom_id res chain seq x y z
N MET A 1 -42.70 -50.37 -56.85
CA MET A 1 -41.35 -49.80 -57.01
C MET A 1 -41.45 -48.28 -56.85
N MET A 2 -41.04 -47.73 -55.70
CA MET A 2 -40.89 -46.28 -55.53
C MET A 2 -39.57 -46.05 -54.78
N GLY A 3 -38.63 -45.41 -55.48
CA GLY A 3 -37.24 -45.31 -55.08
C GLY A 3 -36.98 -44.14 -54.14
N ILE A 4 -36.21 -44.43 -53.10
CA ILE A 4 -35.60 -43.47 -52.17
C ILE A 4 -34.49 -42.70 -52.91
N LYS A 5 -34.56 -41.37 -52.93
CA LYS A 5 -33.41 -40.51 -53.24
C LYS A 5 -33.44 -39.27 -52.35
N GLY A 6 -32.38 -39.03 -51.59
CA GLY A 6 -32.19 -37.74 -50.93
C GLY A 6 -31.23 -37.64 -49.75
N PHE A 7 -30.19 -38.48 -49.65
CA PHE A 7 -29.18 -38.36 -48.59
C PHE A 7 -27.85 -37.86 -49.18
N LYS A 8 -27.73 -36.54 -49.42
CA LYS A 8 -26.47 -35.94 -49.91
C LYS A 8 -25.97 -34.72 -49.13
N ASN A 9 -26.67 -34.27 -48.09
CA ASN A 9 -26.30 -33.03 -47.38
C ASN A 9 -25.85 -33.22 -45.92
N LEU A 10 -25.73 -34.46 -45.42
CA LEU A 10 -25.36 -34.70 -44.01
C LEU A 10 -23.84 -34.66 -43.75
N ARG A 11 -23.03 -34.83 -44.79
CA ARG A 11 -21.55 -34.89 -44.65
C ARG A 11 -20.89 -33.51 -44.50
N TRP A 12 -21.57 -32.45 -44.92
CA TRP A 12 -21.05 -31.07 -44.82
C TRP A 12 -21.36 -30.43 -43.46
N LEU A 13 -22.47 -30.83 -42.82
CA LEU A 13 -22.84 -30.41 -41.47
C LEU A 13 -21.91 -30.96 -40.37
N MET A 14 -21.28 -32.12 -40.57
CA MET A 14 -20.33 -32.67 -39.59
C MET A 14 -18.94 -32.03 -39.62
N PHE A 15 -18.55 -31.30 -40.68
CA PHE A 15 -17.26 -30.61 -40.72
C PHE A 15 -17.29 -29.23 -40.03
N ILE A 16 -18.46 -28.60 -39.95
CA ILE A 16 -18.61 -27.27 -39.31
C ILE A 16 -18.62 -27.40 -37.78
N PHE A 17 -19.06 -28.54 -37.23
CA PHE A 17 -19.12 -28.74 -35.77
C PHE A 17 -17.76 -29.04 -35.11
N SER A 18 -16.75 -29.50 -35.87
CA SER A 18 -15.43 -29.82 -35.31
C SER A 18 -14.45 -28.65 -35.24
N PHE A 19 -14.78 -27.48 -35.79
CA PHE A 19 -13.90 -26.29 -35.72
C PHE A 19 -14.23 -25.36 -34.54
N ALA A 20 -15.38 -25.53 -33.88
CA ALA A 20 -15.81 -24.70 -32.76
C ALA A 20 -15.18 -25.09 -31.41
N LEU A 21 -14.51 -26.24 -31.31
CA LEU A 21 -13.92 -26.74 -30.06
C LEU A 21 -12.47 -26.29 -29.80
N LEU A 22 -11.83 -25.58 -30.74
CA LEU A 22 -10.42 -25.17 -30.61
C LEU A 22 -10.23 -23.72 -30.10
N PHE A 23 -11.29 -22.95 -29.88
CA PHE A 23 -11.19 -21.60 -29.30
C PHE A 23 -11.57 -21.51 -27.81
N ALA A 24 -11.83 -22.65 -27.15
CA ALA A 24 -12.25 -22.66 -25.74
C ALA A 24 -11.09 -22.57 -24.72
N CYS A 25 -9.83 -22.40 -25.17
CA CYS A 25 -8.66 -22.26 -24.29
C CYS A 25 -7.82 -21.03 -24.64
N ALA A 26 -8.45 -19.86 -24.72
CA ALA A 26 -7.76 -18.60 -24.48
C ALA A 26 -8.27 -18.06 -23.15
N GLY A 27 -7.70 -18.55 -22.05
CA GLY A 27 -7.93 -17.94 -20.74
C GLY A 27 -7.56 -16.47 -20.85
N ASP A 28 -8.53 -15.58 -20.61
CA ASP A 28 -8.34 -14.14 -20.63
C ASP A 28 -7.15 -13.82 -19.74
N LYS A 29 -6.02 -13.45 -20.35
CA LYS A 29 -4.92 -12.82 -19.62
C LYS A 29 -5.50 -11.48 -19.15
N LYS A 30 -5.96 -11.44 -17.89
CA LYS A 30 -6.36 -10.21 -17.20
C LYS A 30 -5.24 -9.21 -17.44
N VAL A 31 -5.51 -8.19 -18.24
CA VAL A 31 -4.56 -7.10 -18.50
C VAL A 31 -4.35 -6.42 -17.16
N GLU A 32 -3.21 -6.68 -16.55
CA GLU A 32 -2.82 -6.02 -15.32
C GLU A 32 -2.58 -4.55 -15.65
N THR A 33 -3.53 -3.71 -15.25
CA THR A 33 -3.46 -2.28 -15.43
C THR A 33 -2.30 -1.74 -14.61
N LYS A 34 -1.17 -1.49 -15.28
CA LYS A 34 0.01 -0.81 -14.72
C LYS A 34 -0.42 0.52 -14.12
N ILE A 35 -0.01 0.79 -12.87
CA ILE A 35 -0.24 2.06 -12.20
C ILE A 35 0.69 3.10 -12.82
N THR A 36 0.14 4.13 -13.46
CA THR A 36 0.90 5.19 -14.15
C THR A 36 1.13 6.44 -13.30
N TYR A 37 0.45 6.54 -12.15
CA TYR A 37 0.59 7.66 -11.22
C TYR A 37 2.04 7.80 -10.73
N GLN A 38 2.52 9.04 -10.66
CA GLN A 38 3.86 9.38 -10.20
C GLN A 38 3.77 10.16 -8.89
N SER A 39 4.20 9.54 -7.79
CA SER A 39 4.22 10.18 -6.49
C SER A 39 5.52 10.94 -6.26
N LYS A 40 5.42 12.07 -5.56
CA LYS A 40 6.58 12.80 -5.01
C LYS A 40 7.03 12.23 -3.65
N ILE A 41 6.29 11.28 -3.08
CA ILE A 41 6.63 10.63 -1.81
C ILE A 41 7.35 9.33 -2.13
N PHE A 42 8.61 9.24 -1.71
CA PHE A 42 9.49 8.11 -1.99
C PHE A 42 8.82 6.75 -1.71
N THR A 43 8.25 6.57 -0.52
CA THR A 43 7.66 5.28 -0.11
C THR A 43 6.42 4.91 -0.92
N GLU A 44 5.63 5.90 -1.34
CA GLU A 44 4.49 5.64 -2.23
C GLU A 44 4.97 5.28 -3.63
N GLN A 45 5.94 6.03 -4.17
CA GLN A 45 6.51 5.75 -5.50
C GLN A 45 7.16 4.37 -5.54
N TYR A 46 7.95 4.02 -4.52
CA TYR A 46 8.53 2.69 -4.37
C TYR A 46 7.46 1.61 -4.40
N LEU A 47 6.35 1.80 -3.67
CA LEU A 47 5.25 0.83 -3.66
C LEU A 47 4.60 0.71 -5.05
N ILE A 48 4.38 1.82 -5.75
CA ILE A 48 3.85 1.82 -7.12
C ILE A 48 4.75 1.02 -8.05
N ASP A 49 6.06 1.29 -8.03
CA ASP A 49 7.04 0.59 -8.85
C ASP A 49 7.12 -0.89 -8.49
N TYR A 50 7.06 -1.21 -7.19
CA TYR A 50 7.01 -2.58 -6.70
C TYR A 50 5.80 -3.33 -7.27
N LEU A 51 4.59 -2.76 -7.16
CA LEU A 51 3.36 -3.41 -7.61
C LEU A 51 3.36 -3.60 -9.12
N ASN A 52 3.89 -2.63 -9.87
CA ASN A 52 4.04 -2.74 -11.32
C ASN A 52 5.04 -3.82 -11.75
N GLY A 53 6.06 -4.10 -10.94
CA GLY A 53 7.07 -5.12 -11.20
C GLY A 53 6.77 -6.50 -10.58
N ASN A 54 5.78 -6.61 -9.69
CA ASN A 54 5.44 -7.85 -8.97
C ASN A 54 3.93 -8.14 -9.10
N PRO A 55 3.47 -8.46 -10.31
CA PRO A 55 2.05 -8.72 -10.59
C PRO A 55 1.44 -9.86 -9.77
N ASP A 56 2.27 -10.84 -9.38
CA ASP A 56 1.85 -12.01 -8.61
C ASP A 56 1.24 -11.69 -7.24
N LEU A 57 1.42 -10.48 -6.72
CA LEU A 57 0.66 -10.00 -5.54
C LEU A 57 -0.85 -9.96 -5.77
N ASN A 58 -1.30 -9.93 -7.02
CA ASN A 58 -2.71 -9.99 -7.38
C ASN A 58 -3.19 -11.37 -7.82
N ASN A 59 -2.29 -12.37 -7.85
CA ASN A 59 -2.59 -13.72 -8.31
C ASN A 59 -3.73 -14.38 -7.49
N GLU A 60 -4.55 -15.17 -8.17
CA GLU A 60 -5.63 -15.95 -7.54
C GLU A 60 -5.12 -17.31 -7.05
N ASP A 61 -3.99 -17.79 -7.58
CA ASP A 61 -3.28 -18.96 -7.08
C ASP A 61 -2.68 -18.67 -5.70
N SER A 62 -3.07 -19.48 -4.70
CA SER A 62 -2.71 -19.25 -3.30
C SER A 62 -1.22 -19.45 -3.01
N LEU A 63 -0.54 -20.35 -3.73
CA LEU A 63 0.89 -20.61 -3.56
C LEU A 63 1.70 -19.46 -4.14
N LYS A 64 1.39 -19.04 -5.37
CA LYS A 64 2.05 -17.88 -6.01
C LYS A 64 1.83 -16.60 -5.23
N PHE A 65 0.61 -16.39 -4.75
CA PHE A 65 0.30 -15.26 -3.88
C PHE A 65 1.12 -15.29 -2.58
N ALA A 66 1.22 -16.46 -1.93
CA ALA A 66 1.98 -16.59 -0.69
C ALA A 66 3.48 -16.30 -0.88
N GLU A 67 4.07 -16.80 -1.97
CA GLU A 67 5.47 -16.50 -2.34
C GLU A 67 5.69 -15.02 -2.64
N ALA A 68 4.80 -14.40 -3.42
CA ALA A 68 4.84 -12.98 -3.72
C ALA A 68 4.67 -12.11 -2.47
N LEU A 69 3.79 -12.51 -1.55
CA LEU A 69 3.59 -11.86 -0.26
C LEU A 69 4.83 -11.98 0.62
N ASP A 70 5.47 -13.15 0.69
CA ASP A 70 6.69 -13.34 1.47
C ASP A 70 7.80 -12.38 1.03
N LYS A 71 8.00 -12.30 -0.30
CA LYS A 71 8.95 -11.36 -0.92
C LYS A 71 8.58 -9.91 -0.62
N PHE A 72 7.31 -9.54 -0.77
CA PHE A 72 6.82 -8.20 -0.44
C PHE A 72 7.11 -7.84 1.02
N GLN A 73 6.84 -8.75 1.95
CA GLN A 73 7.10 -8.53 3.37
C GLN A 73 8.59 -8.31 3.65
N TYR A 74 9.46 -9.08 2.98
CA TYR A 74 10.91 -8.94 3.11
C TYR A 74 11.39 -7.58 2.58
N ASP A 75 10.97 -7.21 1.38
CA ASP A 75 11.42 -6.01 0.67
C ASP A 75 10.93 -4.73 1.38
N ILE A 76 9.66 -4.66 1.78
CA ILE A 76 9.12 -3.51 2.53
C ILE A 76 9.76 -3.39 3.92
N LYS A 77 10.01 -4.50 4.61
CA LYS A 77 10.77 -4.47 5.87
C LYS A 77 12.15 -3.86 5.64
N GLY A 78 12.83 -4.23 4.56
CA GLY A 78 14.13 -3.66 4.17
C GLY A 78 14.06 -2.18 3.84
N LEU A 79 13.00 -1.73 3.16
CA LEU A 79 12.75 -0.34 2.78
C LEU A 79 12.78 0.61 3.97
N SER A 80 12.36 0.16 5.16
CA SER A 80 12.37 0.99 6.38
C SER A 80 13.75 1.50 6.82
N ASN A 81 14.83 0.91 6.29
CA ASN A 81 16.20 1.38 6.52
C ASN A 81 16.61 2.55 5.60
N ASN A 82 15.82 2.85 4.57
CA ASN A 82 16.10 3.96 3.67
C ASN A 82 15.86 5.30 4.38
N PRO A 83 16.79 6.28 4.32
CA PRO A 83 16.61 7.58 4.97
C PRO A 83 15.39 8.35 4.48
N ASP A 84 14.92 8.08 3.26
CA ASP A 84 13.77 8.73 2.64
C ASP A 84 12.43 8.05 2.96
N PHE A 85 12.44 6.97 3.75
CA PHE A 85 11.24 6.17 4.03
C PHE A 85 10.06 6.97 4.62
N LEU A 86 10.33 8.01 5.41
CA LEU A 86 9.30 8.89 5.96
C LEU A 86 9.29 10.29 5.33
N VAL A 87 10.20 10.58 4.40
CA VAL A 87 10.32 11.91 3.81
C VAL A 87 9.03 12.26 3.07
N ASN A 88 8.39 13.35 3.51
CA ASN A 88 7.09 13.82 3.03
C ASN A 88 5.94 12.81 3.16
N PHE A 89 6.11 11.72 3.93
CA PHE A 89 5.03 10.78 4.17
C PHE A 89 4.07 11.35 5.24
N PRO A 90 2.79 11.58 4.93
CA PRO A 90 1.86 12.22 5.86
C PRO A 90 1.38 11.21 6.92
N LEU A 91 1.53 11.57 8.19
CA LEU A 91 1.10 10.75 9.32
C LEU A 91 0.24 11.56 10.30
N GLN A 92 -0.63 10.89 11.04
CA GLN A 92 -1.46 11.48 12.09
C GLN A 92 -1.05 10.93 13.45
N ALA A 93 -0.89 11.80 14.45
CA ALA A 93 -0.67 11.37 15.83
C ALA A 93 -1.98 10.78 16.40
N THR A 94 -1.99 9.50 16.73
CA THR A 94 -3.16 8.78 17.26
C THR A 94 -3.05 8.44 18.74
N ASN A 95 -1.84 8.52 19.30
CA ASN A 95 -1.59 8.37 20.73
C ASN A 95 -0.40 9.24 21.14
N ILE A 96 -0.44 9.83 22.33
CA ILE A 96 0.68 10.53 22.96
C ILE A 96 0.73 10.07 24.40
N ARG A 97 1.93 9.77 24.89
CA ARG A 97 2.15 9.39 26.28
C ARG A 97 3.52 9.85 26.75
N ASP A 98 3.60 10.16 28.02
CA ASP A 98 4.87 10.32 28.71
C ASP A 98 5.27 8.97 29.31
N THR A 99 6.56 8.64 29.25
CA THR A 99 7.11 7.40 29.78
C THR A 99 8.43 7.68 30.49
N VAL A 100 8.79 6.80 31.41
CA VAL A 100 10.09 6.82 32.08
C VAL A 100 10.85 5.55 31.68
N MET A 101 12.11 5.70 31.25
CA MET A 101 13.01 4.55 31.10
C MET A 101 14.26 4.82 31.94
N GLY A 102 14.46 4.01 32.99
CA GLY A 102 15.45 4.30 34.02
C GLY A 102 15.08 5.57 34.78
N THR A 103 15.91 6.60 34.70
CA THR A 103 15.68 7.92 35.33
C THR A 103 15.32 9.01 34.32
N GLN A 104 15.28 8.70 33.02
CA GLN A 104 15.02 9.68 31.97
C GLN A 104 13.54 9.65 31.56
N ASN A 105 12.94 10.85 31.51
CA ASN A 105 11.60 11.06 30.97
C ASN A 105 11.65 11.17 29.45
N PHE A 106 10.78 10.43 28.78
CA PHE A 106 10.63 10.46 27.34
C PHE A 106 9.18 10.74 26.99
N LYS A 107 8.97 11.49 25.91
CA LYS A 107 7.66 11.56 25.27
C LYS A 107 7.63 10.53 24.14
N MET A 108 6.54 9.78 24.05
CA MET A 108 6.28 8.87 22.95
C MET A 108 4.98 9.27 22.26
N ALA A 109 4.93 9.06 20.95
CA ALA A 109 3.69 9.16 20.21
C ALA A 109 3.57 8.07 19.16
N THR A 110 2.35 7.59 18.94
CA THR A 110 2.03 6.72 17.82
C THR A 110 1.53 7.59 16.68
N PHE A 111 2.13 7.41 15.51
CA PHE A 111 1.75 8.06 14.28
C PHE A 111 1.27 7.02 13.28
N GLU A 112 0.13 7.26 12.64
CA GLU A 112 -0.45 6.34 11.67
C GLU A 112 -0.74 7.03 10.33
N ALA A 113 -0.62 6.28 9.23
CA ALA A 113 -1.15 6.70 7.95
C ALA A 113 -2.67 6.93 8.07
N PHE A 114 -3.17 7.99 7.42
CA PHE A 114 -4.58 8.37 7.47
C PHE A 114 -5.17 8.56 6.08
N THR A 115 -6.48 8.31 5.98
CA THR A 115 -7.27 8.58 4.79
C THR A 115 -7.57 10.07 4.69
N ASP A 116 -7.34 10.63 3.51
CA ASP A 116 -7.68 12.01 3.19
C ASP A 116 -8.61 12.04 1.97
N PRO A 117 -9.89 12.45 2.12
CA PRO A 117 -10.85 12.52 1.02
C PRO A 117 -10.44 13.47 -0.11
N LEU A 118 -9.58 14.45 0.18
CA LEU A 118 -9.11 15.43 -0.81
C LEU A 118 -7.89 14.93 -1.60
N ARG A 119 -7.37 13.74 -1.28
CA ARG A 119 -6.22 13.16 -1.95
C ARG A 119 -6.58 12.68 -3.35
N ASP A 120 -5.61 12.74 -4.25
CA ASP A 120 -5.73 12.17 -5.59
C ASP A 120 -6.22 10.71 -5.51
N LYS A 121 -7.24 10.37 -6.31
CA LYS A 121 -7.83 9.03 -6.34
C LYS A 121 -6.84 7.95 -6.81
N ASN A 122 -5.82 8.35 -7.56
CA ASN A 122 -4.76 7.48 -8.06
C ASN A 122 -3.63 7.28 -7.04
N SER A 123 -3.58 8.11 -5.98
CA SER A 123 -2.64 7.93 -4.88
C SER A 123 -2.97 6.66 -4.08
N LEU A 124 -1.94 5.88 -3.75
CA LEU A 124 -2.04 4.72 -2.89
C LEU A 124 -2.04 5.08 -1.39
N LEU A 125 -1.71 6.31 -0.99
CA LEU A 125 -1.64 6.67 0.45
C LEU A 125 -2.96 6.45 1.19
N ASN A 126 -4.12 6.56 0.53
CA ASN A 126 -5.42 6.25 1.14
C ASN A 126 -5.61 4.75 1.44
N ARG A 127 -4.75 3.90 0.87
CA ARG A 127 -4.77 2.44 0.99
C ARG A 127 -3.53 1.91 1.71
N ILE A 128 -2.58 2.77 2.06
CA ILE A 128 -1.40 2.42 2.84
C ILE A 128 -1.74 2.49 4.32
N LYS A 129 -1.36 1.44 5.05
CA LYS A 129 -1.25 1.44 6.52
C LYS A 129 0.22 1.46 6.89
N LEU A 130 0.60 2.35 7.78
CA LEU A 130 1.94 2.46 8.33
C LEU A 130 1.79 3.00 9.75
N ARG A 131 2.48 2.38 10.72
CA ARG A 131 2.54 2.87 12.09
C ARG A 131 3.98 3.18 12.47
N VAL A 132 4.20 4.38 12.99
CA VAL A 132 5.47 4.81 13.56
C VAL A 132 5.28 5.02 15.05
N ASN A 133 6.04 4.29 15.86
CA ASN A 133 6.11 4.52 17.30
C ASN A 133 7.28 5.49 17.54
N GLY A 134 6.97 6.78 17.53
CA GLY A 134 7.93 7.87 17.68
C GLY A 134 8.40 8.02 19.12
N ILE A 135 9.72 8.11 19.28
CA ILE A 135 10.42 8.36 20.55
C ILE A 135 11.08 9.73 20.46
N PHE A 136 10.68 10.64 21.35
CA PHE A 136 11.28 11.97 21.48
C PHE A 136 12.30 11.93 22.61
N GLN A 137 13.57 12.15 22.27
CA GLN A 137 14.67 12.12 23.23
C GLN A 137 14.79 13.43 24.01
N PHE A 138 14.36 14.53 23.38
CA PHE A 138 14.41 15.87 23.96
C PHE A 138 13.04 16.56 23.87
N PRO A 139 12.67 17.42 24.84
CA PRO A 139 11.36 18.07 24.87
C PRO A 139 11.04 18.95 23.65
N ASP A 140 12.04 19.64 23.12
CA ASP A 140 11.95 20.53 21.96
C ASP A 140 11.57 19.78 20.67
N GLN A 141 11.99 18.52 20.53
CA GLN A 141 11.64 17.68 19.38
C GLN A 141 10.13 17.40 19.29
N ALA A 142 9.42 17.45 20.42
CA ALA A 142 7.99 17.25 20.51
C ALA A 142 7.19 18.57 20.47
N TYR A 143 7.84 19.71 20.24
CA TYR A 143 7.16 20.99 20.18
C TYR A 143 6.08 20.99 19.09
N GLY A 144 4.86 21.40 19.44
CA GLY A 144 3.71 21.40 18.53
C GLY A 144 3.04 20.02 18.34
N LEU A 145 3.50 18.97 19.02
CA LEU A 145 2.84 17.67 19.02
C LEU A 145 1.50 17.75 19.76
N ALA A 146 0.42 17.52 19.02
CA ALA A 146 -0.95 17.40 19.52
C ALA A 146 -1.62 16.13 19.00
N LEU A 147 -2.48 15.53 19.84
CA LEU A 147 -3.29 14.37 19.50
C LEU A 147 -4.22 14.71 18.32
N GLY A 148 -4.32 13.80 17.36
CA GLY A 148 -5.08 14.01 16.13
C GLY A 148 -4.40 14.92 15.10
N GLY A 149 -3.31 15.60 15.47
CA GLY A 149 -2.54 16.44 14.55
C GLY A 149 -1.85 15.62 13.45
N LYS A 150 -1.64 16.26 12.31
CA LYS A 150 -1.04 15.65 11.11
C LYS A 150 0.35 16.23 10.87
N TYR A 151 1.32 15.39 10.56
CA TYR A 151 2.73 15.77 10.51
C TYR A 151 3.49 15.06 9.38
N TYR A 152 4.53 15.73 8.90
CA TYR A 152 5.69 15.07 8.30
C TYR A 152 6.75 14.87 9.37
N LEU A 153 7.36 13.70 9.43
CA LEU A 153 8.37 13.37 10.45
C LEU A 153 9.76 13.35 9.84
N LYS A 154 10.73 13.94 10.56
CA LYS A 154 12.15 13.62 10.39
C LYS A 154 12.51 12.66 11.51
N ALA A 155 12.72 11.39 11.18
CA ALA A 155 13.01 10.36 12.15
C ALA A 155 14.06 9.37 11.63
N MET A 156 14.72 8.69 12.56
CA MET A 156 15.66 7.62 12.25
C MET A 156 15.14 6.32 12.86
N ILE A 157 15.36 5.20 12.17
CA ILE A 157 14.93 3.90 12.68
C ILE A 157 15.64 3.61 14.01
N TYR A 158 14.86 3.30 15.05
CA TYR A 158 15.40 2.94 16.35
C TYR A 158 15.63 1.43 16.44
N LYS A 159 14.69 0.66 15.88
CA LYS A 159 14.78 -0.79 15.74
C LYS A 159 14.04 -1.21 14.49
N GLN A 160 14.62 -2.17 13.76
CA GLN A 160 13.99 -2.71 12.56
C GLN A 160 12.60 -3.31 12.88
N GLY A 161 11.64 -3.10 11.98
CA GLY A 161 10.31 -3.71 12.06
C GLY A 161 10.34 -5.23 11.90
N LYS A 162 9.21 -5.88 12.15
CA LYS A 162 9.06 -7.34 11.98
C LYS A 162 8.42 -7.64 10.63
N ARG A 163 8.87 -8.71 9.96
CA ARG A 163 8.32 -9.16 8.68
C ARG A 163 6.80 -9.37 8.75
N LYS A 164 6.34 -10.01 9.82
CA LYS A 164 4.92 -10.30 10.07
C LYS A 164 4.02 -9.06 10.24
N ASP A 165 4.61 -7.89 10.50
CA ASP A 165 3.85 -6.65 10.64
C ASP A 165 3.54 -6.04 9.26
N VAL A 166 4.28 -6.45 8.21
CA VAL A 166 4.01 -6.11 6.82
C VAL A 166 2.98 -7.08 6.27
N ASN A 167 1.98 -6.57 5.55
CA ASN A 167 0.97 -7.41 4.92
C ASN A 167 0.31 -6.74 3.71
N PHE A 168 -0.29 -7.55 2.86
CA PHE A 168 -1.14 -7.11 1.75
C PHE A 168 -2.43 -7.93 1.78
N TYR A 169 -3.57 -7.25 1.61
CA TYR A 169 -4.85 -7.94 1.51
C TYR A 169 -5.84 -7.13 0.67
N LYS A 170 -6.75 -7.86 0.02
CA LYS A 170 -7.82 -7.28 -0.79
C LYS A 170 -9.02 -6.95 0.11
N LYS A 171 -9.63 -5.79 -0.10
CA LYS A 171 -10.91 -5.40 0.53
C LYS A 171 -11.82 -4.79 -0.53
N GLU A 172 -13.11 -4.73 -0.24
CA GLU A 172 -14.05 -3.90 -0.98
C GLU A 172 -13.53 -2.44 -1.05
N GLY A 173 -13.44 -1.90 -2.26
CA GLY A 173 -12.82 -0.59 -2.54
C GLY A 173 -11.33 -0.64 -2.91
N GLY A 174 -10.69 -1.81 -2.87
CA GLY A 174 -9.33 -2.04 -3.39
C GLY A 174 -8.39 -2.70 -2.38
N SER A 175 -7.19 -3.01 -2.86
CA SER A 175 -6.13 -3.61 -2.03
C SER A 175 -5.62 -2.64 -0.97
N VAL A 176 -5.30 -3.17 0.21
CA VAL A 176 -4.71 -2.45 1.35
C VAL A 176 -3.26 -2.92 1.54
N TYR A 177 -2.36 -1.96 1.68
CA TYR A 177 -0.92 -2.18 1.80
C TYR A 177 -0.46 -1.83 3.21
N ASN A 178 -0.30 -2.83 4.07
CA ASN A 178 0.24 -2.62 5.40
C ASN A 178 1.76 -2.68 5.35
N LEU A 179 2.41 -1.53 5.48
CA LEU A 179 3.86 -1.38 5.41
C LEU A 179 4.55 -1.69 6.75
N GLY A 180 3.80 -1.94 7.81
CA GLY A 180 4.32 -2.40 9.09
C GLY A 180 4.34 -1.37 10.21
N VAL A 181 5.04 -1.74 11.28
CA VAL A 181 5.16 -0.96 12.52
C VAL A 181 6.64 -0.73 12.83
N TYR A 182 7.03 0.53 12.99
CA TYR A 182 8.43 0.90 13.18
C TYR A 182 8.63 1.81 14.39
N PRO A 183 9.41 1.39 15.40
CA PRO A 183 9.90 2.29 16.42
C PRO A 183 10.99 3.20 15.83
N MET A 184 10.83 4.51 15.98
CA MET A 184 11.74 5.49 15.40
C MET A 184 12.06 6.62 16.38
N ALA A 185 13.32 7.07 16.37
CA ALA A 185 13.74 8.26 17.10
C ALA A 185 13.35 9.50 16.27
N VAL A 186 12.37 10.26 16.74
CA VAL A 186 11.87 11.46 16.05
C VAL A 186 12.79 12.63 16.38
N LYS A 187 13.33 13.27 15.35
CA LYS A 187 14.23 14.42 15.47
C LYS A 187 13.53 15.75 15.22
N ALA A 188 12.49 15.74 14.39
CA ALA A 188 11.61 16.88 14.20
C ALA A 188 10.24 16.41 13.67
N LEU A 189 9.22 17.21 13.94
CA LEU A 189 7.90 17.10 13.31
C LEU A 189 7.58 18.42 12.62
N LYS A 190 6.99 18.35 11.42
CA LYS A 190 6.49 19.51 10.68
C LYS A 190 4.97 19.36 10.54
N PRO A 191 4.16 20.27 11.12
CA PRO A 191 2.71 20.17 11.01
C PRO A 191 2.26 20.30 9.55
N ILE A 192 1.28 19.48 9.19
CA ILE A 192 0.55 19.58 7.92
C ILE A 192 -0.60 20.54 8.17
N ILE A 193 -0.45 21.78 7.70
CA ILE A 193 -1.45 22.81 7.89
C ILE A 193 -2.65 22.48 6.99
N SER A 194 -3.82 22.33 7.60
CA SER A 194 -5.05 22.15 6.82
C SER A 194 -5.42 23.43 6.07
N ASN A 195 -6.12 23.31 4.94
CA ASN A 195 -6.61 24.48 4.20
C ASN A 195 -7.51 25.39 5.08
N GLN A 196 -8.20 24.84 6.08
CA GLN A 196 -9.01 25.60 7.04
C GLN A 196 -8.14 26.44 8.00
N GLN A 197 -7.02 25.90 8.47
CA GLN A 197 -6.06 26.63 9.31
C GLN A 197 -5.29 27.71 8.52
N MET A 198 -5.03 27.48 7.23
CA MET A 198 -4.47 28.52 6.37
C MET A 198 -5.45 29.68 6.12
N ALA A 199 -6.76 29.41 6.12
CA ALA A 199 -7.78 30.45 5.99
C ALA A 199 -7.94 31.30 7.25
N SER A 200 -7.72 30.75 8.45
CA SER A 200 -7.76 31.50 9.71
C SER A 200 -6.49 32.33 9.97
N LEU A 201 -5.35 31.96 9.41
CA LEU A 201 -4.08 32.73 9.51
C LEU A 201 -4.02 33.93 8.55
N LYS A 202 -4.97 34.04 7.60
CA LYS A 202 -5.09 35.15 6.64
C LYS A 202 -6.14 36.19 7.05
N LYS A 203 -6.75 36.04 8.22
CA LYS A 203 -7.63 37.03 8.85
C LYS A 203 -6.88 37.74 9.96
#